data_AF-A0A1E3Q0V4-F1
#
_entry.id   AF-A0A1E3Q0V4-F1
#
_cell.length_a   1.000
_cell.length_b   1.000
_cell.length_c   1.000
_cell.angle_alpha   90.00
_cell.angle_beta   90.00
_cell.angle_gamma   90.00
#
_symmetry.space_group_name_H-M   'P 1'
#
loop_
_entity.id
_entity.type
_entity.pdbx_description
1 polymer ?
#
loop_
_entity_poly.entity_id
_entity_poly.type
_entity_poly.pdbx_seq_one_letter_code
_entity_poly.pdbx_strand_id
1 'polypeptide(L)'
;MRAVSIVLTAVAAGAAAYVISFDYRRRNSPEFRKQLRRNERKHRKNIELGKEKELQQSKDDLKGLIVQSLQEEPTSVNSAEEFEMQMSKELMKIDSYLHQGEKKYNDMVVSIYRLLVIHPMPKQIIEALKDNIPKVSCLMT
;
A
#
# COMPACT_ATOMS: atom_id res chain seq x y z
N MET A 1 1.95 33.53 26.75
CA MET A 1 1.16 32.56 27.53
C MET A 1 -0.34 32.89 27.60
N ARG A 2 -0.76 34.12 27.96
CA ARG A 2 -2.20 34.48 28.10
C ARG A 2 -3.07 34.29 26.84
N ALA A 3 -2.56 34.63 25.66
CA ALA A 3 -3.30 34.45 24.40
C ALA A 3 -3.58 32.97 24.09
N VAL A 4 -2.62 32.08 24.37
CA VAL A 4 -2.77 30.63 24.19
C VAL A 4 -3.86 30.08 25.11
N SER A 5 -3.91 30.56 26.36
CA SER A 5 -4.94 30.18 27.34
C SER A 5 -6.35 30.57 26.88
N ILE A 6 -6.52 31.78 26.32
CA ILE A 6 -7.80 32.28 25.81
C ILE A 6 -8.26 31.48 24.58
N VAL A 7 -7.34 31.14 23.68
CA VAL A 7 -7.67 30.33 22.49
C VAL A 7 -8.08 28.92 22.91
N LEU A 8 -7.36 28.29 23.84
CA LEU A 8 -7.71 26.96 24.35
C LEU A 8 -9.08 26.93 25.03
N THR A 9 -9.39 27.92 25.87
CA THR A 9 -10.70 27.98 26.54
C THR A 9 -11.84 28.23 25.54
N ALA A 10 -11.61 29.07 24.52
CA ALA A 10 -12.59 29.31 23.47
C ALA A 10 -12.85 28.06 22.62
N VAL A 11 -11.80 27.33 22.21
CA VAL A 11 -11.94 26.07 21.45
C VAL A 11 -12.66 25.01 22.29
N ALA A 12 -12.29 24.86 23.57
CA ALA A 12 -12.93 23.91 24.48
C ALA A 12 -14.42 24.22 24.67
N ALA A 13 -14.78 25.49 24.87
CA ALA A 13 -16.17 25.92 25.01
C ALA A 13 -16.97 25.67 23.73
N GLY A 14 -16.40 25.97 22.56
CA GLY A 14 -17.03 25.70 21.26
C GLY A 14 -17.26 24.21 21.01
N ALA A 15 -16.28 23.37 21.35
CA ALA A 15 -16.41 21.91 21.23
C ALA A 15 -17.51 21.36 22.16
N ALA A 16 -17.55 21.81 23.42
CA ALA A 16 -18.59 21.40 24.37
C ALA A 16 -20.00 21.81 23.91
N ALA A 17 -20.15 23.04 23.42
CA ALA A 17 -21.42 23.52 22.87
C ALA A 17 -21.86 22.70 21.64
N TYR A 18 -20.91 22.33 20.77
CA TYR A 18 -21.20 21.49 19.61
C TYR A 18 -21.68 20.08 20.03
N VAL A 19 -21.01 19.44 20.99
CA VAL A 19 -21.41 18.10 21.48
C VAL A 19 -22.83 18.11 22.05
N ILE A 20 -23.19 19.12 22.84
CA ILE A 20 -24.53 19.26 23.42
C ILE A 20 -25.57 19.46 22.30
N SER A 21 -25.31 20.39 21.38
CA SER A 21 -26.19 20.65 20.22
C SER A 21 -26.37 19.42 19.34
N PHE A 22 -25.29 18.66 19.12
CA PHE A 22 -25.30 17.44 18.34
C PHE A 22 -26.15 16.35 18.98
N ASP A 23 -26.02 16.07 20.29
CA ASP A 23 -26.83 15.05 20.95
C ASP A 23 -28.31 15.43 20.99
N TYR A 24 -28.62 16.72 21.18
CA TYR A 24 -29.99 17.22 21.09
C TYR A 24 -30.59 16.97 19.69
N ARG A 25 -29.88 17.33 18.61
CA ARG A 25 -30.33 17.10 17.23
C ARG A 25 -30.48 15.61 16.91
N ARG A 26 -29.58 14.76 17.44
CA ARG A 26 -29.61 13.30 17.27
C ARG A 26 -30.88 12.67 17.84
N ARG A 27 -31.35 13.13 19.00
CA ARG A 27 -32.56 12.57 19.65
C ARG A 27 -33.85 13.15 19.08
N ASN A 28 -33.87 14.45 18.74
CA ASN A 28 -35.11 15.16 18.44
C ASN A 28 -35.44 15.32 16.95
N SER A 29 -34.47 15.16 16.04
CA SER A 29 -34.69 15.36 14.60
C SER A 29 -34.64 14.03 13.82
N PRO A 30 -35.74 13.60 13.16
CA PRO A 30 -35.72 12.44 12.27
C PRO A 30 -34.88 12.69 11.01
N GLU A 31 -34.92 13.89 10.46
CA GLU A 31 -34.15 14.26 9.26
C GLU A 31 -32.64 14.24 9.53
N PHE A 32 -32.20 14.76 10.68
CA PHE A 32 -30.80 14.68 11.08
C PHE A 32 -30.29 13.24 11.18
N ARG A 33 -31.10 12.32 11.75
CA ARG A 33 -30.77 10.89 11.82
C ARG A 33 -30.65 10.26 10.44
N LYS A 34 -31.55 10.59 9.51
CA LYS A 34 -31.49 10.10 8.12
C LYS A 34 -30.23 10.59 7.42
N GLN A 35 -29.91 11.88 7.56
CA GLN A 35 -28.70 12.46 7.00
C GLN A 35 -27.44 11.80 7.57
N LEU A 36 -27.36 11.59 8.89
CA LEU A 36 -26.22 10.93 9.53
C LEU A 36 -26.00 9.51 9.00
N ARG A 37 -27.07 8.71 8.88
CA ARG A 37 -26.99 7.36 8.29
C ARG A 37 -26.56 7.37 6.82
N ARG A 38 -27.04 8.35 6.04
CA ARG A 38 -26.63 8.52 4.64
C ARG A 38 -25.15 8.88 4.55
N ASN A 39 -24.68 9.80 5.39
CA ASN A 39 -23.29 10.22 5.42
C ASN A 39 -22.38 9.07 5.86
N GLU A 40 -22.73 8.34 6.91
CA GLU A 40 -21.98 7.16 7.37
C GLU A 40 -21.85 6.10 6.25
N ARG A 41 -22.96 5.79 5.56
CA ARG A 41 -22.95 4.87 4.41
C ARG A 41 -22.05 5.38 3.27
N LYS A 42 -22.09 6.69 2.97
CA LYS A 42 -21.22 7.30 1.95
C LYS A 42 -19.75 7.25 2.39
N HIS A 43 -19.44 7.57 3.63
CA HIS A 43 -18.07 7.52 4.16
C HIS A 43 -17.51 6.11 4.09
N ARG A 44 -18.26 5.10 4.52
CA ARG A 44 -17.81 3.70 4.41
C ARG A 44 -17.56 3.29 2.96
N LYS A 45 -18.50 3.59 2.05
CA LYS A 45 -18.31 3.33 0.61
C LYS A 45 -17.08 4.05 0.06
N ASN A 46 -16.84 5.29 0.44
CA ASN A 46 -15.69 6.07 -0.02
C ASN A 46 -14.37 5.50 0.53
N ILE A 47 -14.35 4.99 1.76
CA ILE A 47 -13.18 4.32 2.33
C ILE A 47 -12.89 3.02 1.57
N GLU A 48 -13.92 2.21 1.31
CA GLU A 48 -13.78 0.97 0.53
C GLU A 48 -13.29 1.25 -0.90
N LEU A 49 -13.92 2.20 -1.59
CA LEU A 49 -13.50 2.64 -2.93
C LEU A 49 -12.11 3.30 -2.93
N GLY A 50 -11.74 4.00 -1.86
CA GLY A 50 -10.41 4.59 -1.68
C GLY A 50 -9.35 3.51 -1.63
N LYS A 51 -9.54 2.51 -0.77
CA LYS A 51 -8.63 1.35 -0.65
C LYS A 51 -8.50 0.57 -1.95
N GLU A 52 -9.61 0.35 -2.65
CA GLU A 52 -9.59 -0.35 -3.95
C GLU A 52 -8.81 0.45 -5.00
N LYS A 53 -9.00 1.78 -5.04
CA LYS A 53 -8.25 2.66 -5.93
C LYS A 53 -6.77 2.74 -5.60
N GLU A 54 -6.41 2.85 -4.32
CA GLU A 54 -5.02 2.83 -3.86
C GLU A 54 -4.33 1.52 -4.24
N LEU A 55 -5.01 0.38 -4.02
CA LEU A 55 -4.52 -0.93 -4.43
C LEU A 55 -4.34 -1.02 -5.95
N GLN A 56 -5.29 -0.50 -6.71
CA GLN A 56 -5.23 -0.52 -8.16
C GLN A 56 -4.10 0.37 -8.70
N GLN A 57 -3.94 1.57 -8.14
CA GLN A 57 -2.84 2.48 -8.45
C GLN A 57 -1.49 1.85 -8.13
N SER A 58 -1.33 1.27 -6.94
CA SER A 58 -0.10 0.57 -6.55
C SER A 58 0.26 -0.57 -7.52
N LYS A 59 -0.74 -1.36 -7.95
CA LYS A 59 -0.53 -2.41 -8.96
C LYS A 59 -0.11 -1.84 -10.32
N ASP A 60 -0.71 -0.74 -10.74
CA ASP A 60 -0.41 -0.14 -12.04
C ASP A 60 0.96 0.55 -12.04
N ASP A 61 1.35 1.18 -10.92
CA ASP A 61 2.70 1.72 -10.70
C ASP A 61 3.76 0.61 -10.76
N LEU A 62 3.51 -0.52 -10.08
CA LEU A 62 4.40 -1.68 -10.11
C LEU A 62 4.55 -2.26 -11.53
N LYS A 63 3.45 -2.37 -12.28
CA LYS A 63 3.52 -2.80 -13.69
C LYS A 63 4.36 -1.84 -14.53
N GLY A 64 4.18 -0.53 -14.31
CA GLY A 64 4.99 0.49 -15.00
C GLY A 64 6.48 0.32 -14.72
N LEU A 65 6.85 0.14 -13.45
CA LEU A 65 8.24 -0.12 -13.04
C LEU A 65 8.81 -1.40 -13.67
N ILE A 66 8.03 -2.48 -13.71
CA ILE A 66 8.44 -3.74 -14.35
C ILE A 66 8.70 -3.52 -15.84
N VAL A 67 7.78 -2.86 -16.55
CA VAL A 67 7.92 -2.62 -18.00
C VAL A 67 9.13 -1.74 -18.29
N GLN A 68 9.31 -0.64 -17.55
CA GLN A 68 10.49 0.22 -17.67
C GLN A 68 11.77 -0.58 -17.43
N SER A 69 11.79 -1.37 -16.38
CA SER A 69 12.94 -2.19 -16.02
C SER A 69 13.29 -3.19 -17.12
N LEU A 70 12.31 -3.84 -17.74
CA LEU A 70 12.54 -4.81 -18.84
C LEU A 70 13.02 -4.13 -20.13
N GLN A 71 12.68 -2.85 -20.35
CA GLN A 71 13.21 -2.07 -21.46
C GLN A 71 14.68 -1.70 -21.24
N GLU A 72 15.07 -1.40 -20.00
CA GLU A 72 16.44 -1.02 -19.64
C GLU A 72 17.40 -2.22 -19.65
N GLU A 73 17.01 -3.35 -19.05
CA GLU A 73 17.78 -4.59 -19.11
C GLU A 73 16.88 -5.75 -19.59
N PRO A 74 16.93 -6.13 -20.88
CA PRO A 74 16.15 -7.25 -21.38
C PRO A 74 16.64 -8.56 -20.76
N THR A 75 15.71 -9.42 -20.35
CA THR A 75 15.97 -10.73 -19.72
C THR A 75 16.21 -11.85 -20.75
N SER A 76 16.77 -11.54 -21.91
CA SER A 76 17.08 -12.56 -22.92
C SER A 76 18.26 -13.40 -22.44
N VAL A 77 18.04 -14.71 -22.35
CA VAL A 77 19.07 -15.67 -21.94
C VAL A 77 19.28 -16.63 -23.10
N ASN A 78 20.49 -16.66 -23.66
CA ASN A 78 20.83 -17.45 -24.84
C ASN A 78 21.69 -18.68 -24.49
N SER A 79 22.25 -18.73 -23.27
CA SER A 79 23.09 -19.84 -22.79
C SER A 79 22.82 -20.19 -21.33
N ALA A 80 23.22 -21.40 -20.91
CA ALA A 80 23.12 -21.83 -19.52
C ALA A 80 24.01 -21.00 -18.58
N GLU A 81 25.15 -20.52 -19.06
CA GLU A 81 26.04 -19.65 -18.29
C GLU A 81 25.43 -18.26 -18.06
N GLU A 82 24.79 -17.69 -19.10
CA GLU A 82 24.02 -16.44 -18.98
C GLU A 82 22.85 -16.59 -18.02
N PHE A 83 22.18 -17.76 -18.02
CA PHE A 83 21.11 -18.08 -17.09
C PHE A 83 21.58 -18.00 -15.63
N GLU A 84 22.65 -18.73 -15.30
CA GLU A 84 23.19 -18.77 -13.93
C GLU A 84 23.69 -17.39 -13.49
N MET A 85 24.35 -16.65 -14.38
CA MET A 85 24.83 -15.30 -14.11
C MET A 85 23.67 -14.33 -13.82
N GLN A 86 22.62 -14.32 -14.65
CA GLN A 86 21.47 -13.45 -14.42
C GLN A 86 20.69 -13.86 -13.16
N MET A 87 20.53 -15.17 -12.93
CA MET A 87 19.88 -15.68 -11.72
C MET A 87 20.61 -15.23 -10.46
N SER A 88 21.93 -15.41 -10.41
CA SER A 88 22.77 -14.97 -9.29
C SER A 88 22.68 -13.45 -9.07
N LYS A 89 22.76 -12.66 -10.15
CA LYS A 89 22.61 -11.19 -10.11
C LYS A 89 21.28 -10.78 -9.47
N GLU A 90 20.16 -11.37 -9.89
CA GLU A 90 18.84 -11.00 -9.36
C GLU A 90 18.62 -11.49 -7.92
N LEU A 91 19.14 -12.67 -7.55
CA LEU A 91 19.09 -13.15 -6.16
C LEU A 91 19.87 -12.23 -5.21
N MET A 92 21.07 -11.76 -5.61
CA MET A 92 21.84 -10.80 -4.81
C MET A 92 21.10 -9.47 -4.62
N LYS A 93 20.42 -8.97 -5.66
CA LYS A 93 19.58 -7.76 -5.55
C LYS A 93 18.44 -7.96 -4.57
N ILE A 94 17.73 -9.08 -4.66
CA ILE A 94 16.60 -9.41 -3.75
C ILE A 94 17.08 -9.42 -2.31
N ASP A 95 18.19 -10.10 -2.02
CA ASP A 95 18.76 -10.14 -0.66
C ASP A 95 19.14 -8.74 -0.18
N SER A 96 19.79 -7.94 -1.03
CA SER A 96 20.11 -6.55 -0.70
C SER A 96 18.88 -5.69 -0.39
N TYR A 97 17.80 -5.84 -1.16
CA TYR A 97 16.55 -5.10 -0.94
C TYR A 97 15.81 -5.56 0.31
N LEU A 98 15.86 -6.86 0.63
CA LEU A 98 15.27 -7.40 1.85
C LEU A 98 15.89 -6.76 3.09
N HIS A 99 17.22 -6.57 3.11
CA HIS A 99 17.93 -5.89 4.19
C HIS A 99 17.63 -4.39 4.29
N GLN A 100 17.25 -3.74 3.18
CA GLN A 100 16.91 -2.30 3.14
C GLN A 100 15.47 -2.00 3.59
N GLY A 101 14.62 -3.03 3.70
CA GLY A 101 13.25 -2.93 4.22
C GLY A 101 12.24 -2.33 3.24
N GLU A 102 11.11 -1.84 3.79
CA GLU A 102 9.89 -1.50 3.02
C GLU A 102 10.11 -0.50 1.88
N LYS A 103 11.10 0.40 2.00
CA LYS A 103 11.43 1.39 0.97
C LYS A 103 11.87 0.77 -0.36
N LYS A 104 12.34 -0.49 -0.35
CA LYS A 104 12.89 -1.19 -1.51
C LYS A 104 12.04 -2.36 -1.97
N TYR A 105 10.81 -2.51 -1.47
CA TYR A 105 9.93 -3.60 -1.88
C TYR A 105 9.51 -3.50 -3.34
N ASN A 106 9.29 -2.30 -3.89
CA ASN A 106 8.97 -2.15 -5.31
C ASN A 106 10.14 -2.62 -6.20
N ASP A 107 11.37 -2.24 -5.88
CA ASP A 107 12.57 -2.67 -6.60
C ASP A 107 12.79 -4.19 -6.46
N MET A 108 12.51 -4.75 -5.27
CA MET A 108 12.55 -6.19 -5.01
C MET A 108 11.55 -6.95 -5.88
N VAL A 109 10.30 -6.47 -5.99
CA VAL A 109 9.26 -7.09 -6.83
C VAL A 109 9.70 -7.15 -8.28
N VAL A 110 10.37 -6.11 -8.78
CA VAL A 110 10.92 -6.07 -10.14
C VAL A 110 11.98 -7.17 -10.33
N SER A 111 12.93 -7.31 -9.40
CA SER A 111 13.94 -8.38 -9.45
C SER A 111 13.34 -9.78 -9.35
N ILE A 112 12.33 -9.97 -8.49
CA ILE A 112 11.58 -11.23 -8.40
C ILE A 112 10.88 -11.53 -9.72
N TYR A 113 10.24 -10.56 -10.35
CA TYR A 113 9.56 -10.74 -11.63
C TYR A 113 10.54 -11.21 -12.71
N ARG A 114 11.72 -10.57 -12.81
CA ARG A 114 12.76 -10.97 -13.75
C ARG A 114 13.25 -12.40 -13.49
N LEU A 115 13.47 -12.76 -12.23
CA LEU A 115 13.84 -14.12 -11.84
C LEU A 115 12.78 -15.15 -12.29
N LEU A 116 11.49 -14.82 -12.15
CA LEU A 116 10.38 -15.68 -12.59
C LEU A 116 10.30 -15.85 -14.10
N VAL A 117 10.63 -14.80 -14.87
CA VAL A 117 10.65 -14.84 -16.34
C VAL A 117 11.78 -15.73 -16.86
N ILE A 118 12.94 -15.68 -16.20
CA ILE A 118 14.13 -16.42 -16.61
C ILE A 118 14.03 -17.91 -16.23
N HIS A 119 13.39 -18.24 -15.10
CA HIS A 119 13.40 -19.60 -14.54
C HIS A 119 12.47 -20.56 -15.31
N PRO A 120 12.94 -21.78 -15.66
CA PRO A 120 12.12 -22.76 -16.39
C PRO A 120 10.93 -23.30 -15.57
N MET A 121 11.04 -23.27 -14.24
CA MET A 121 9.99 -23.71 -13.30
C MET A 121 9.61 -22.59 -12.32
N PRO A 122 8.83 -21.57 -12.72
CA PRO A 122 8.56 -20.39 -11.89
C PRO A 122 7.80 -20.73 -10.60
N LYS A 123 7.02 -21.82 -10.58
CA LYS A 123 6.26 -22.26 -9.40
C LYS A 123 7.16 -22.57 -8.19
N GLN A 124 8.31 -23.21 -8.42
CA GLN A 124 9.26 -23.54 -7.35
C GLN A 124 9.84 -22.28 -6.70
N ILE A 125 10.14 -21.27 -7.52
CA ILE A 125 10.63 -19.97 -7.05
C ILE A 125 9.57 -19.28 -6.18
N ILE A 126 8.30 -19.30 -6.60
CA ILE A 126 7.21 -18.72 -5.79
C ILE A 126 7.06 -19.42 -4.45
N GLU A 127 7.16 -20.76 -4.42
CA GLU A 127 7.10 -21.54 -3.19
C GLU A 127 8.29 -21.21 -2.27
N ALA A 128 9.51 -21.19 -2.79
CA ALA A 128 10.69 -20.79 -2.03
C ALA A 128 10.58 -19.36 -1.48
N LEU A 129 10.07 -18.40 -2.26
CA LEU A 129 9.91 -17.01 -1.82
C LEU A 129 8.85 -16.86 -0.72
N LYS A 130 7.79 -17.66 -0.73
CA LYS A 130 6.76 -17.64 0.33
C LYS A 130 7.31 -18.00 1.70
N ASP A 131 8.31 -18.88 1.75
CA ASP A 131 8.92 -19.34 2.99
C ASP A 131 10.01 -18.37 3.47
N ASN A 132 10.70 -17.68 2.55
CA ASN A 132 11.87 -16.85 2.85
C ASN A 132 11.56 -15.35 2.96
N ILE A 133 10.53 -14.84 2.30
CA ILE A 133 10.12 -13.43 2.44
C ILE A 133 9.15 -13.34 3.61
N PRO A 134 9.47 -12.56 4.67
CA PRO A 134 8.55 -12.38 5.77
C PRO A 134 7.26 -11.76 5.21
N LYS A 135 6.09 -12.23 5.68
CA LYS A 135 4.74 -11.78 5.23
C LYS A 135 4.45 -10.29 5.53
N VAL A 136 5.49 -9.53 5.84
CA VAL A 136 5.48 -8.13 6.26
C VAL A 136 5.12 -7.31 5.02
N SER A 137 3.97 -6.64 5.09
CA SER A 137 3.45 -5.60 4.16
C SER A 137 2.62 -5.98 2.92
N CYS A 138 2.71 -7.19 2.33
CA CYS A 138 2.10 -7.44 0.99
C CYS A 138 0.54 -7.36 0.94
N LEU A 139 -0.15 -7.12 2.07
CA LEU A 139 -1.60 -6.97 2.11
C LEU A 139 -2.12 -5.77 2.93
N MET A 140 -1.24 -4.94 3.51
CA MET A 140 -1.68 -3.94 4.50
C MET A 140 -0.84 -2.67 4.49
N THR A 141 -0.97 -1.88 3.42
CA THR A 141 -1.14 -0.42 3.51
C THR A 141 -2.13 -0.02 2.44
#